data_AF-A0A226QQ53-F1
#
_entry.id   AF-A0A226QQ53-F1
#
_cell.length_a   1.000
_cell.length_b   1.000
_cell.length_c   1.000
_cell.angle_alpha   90.00
_cell.angle_beta   90.00
_cell.angle_gamma   90.00
#
_symmetry.space_group_name_H-M   'P 1'
#
loop_
_entity.id
_entity.type
_entity.pdbx_description
1 polymer ?
#
loop_
_entity_poly.entity_id
_entity_poly.type
_entity_poly.pdbx_seq_one_letter_code
_entity_poly.pdbx_strand_id
1 'polypeptide(L)'
;MDRRDLFFRFLFGGSAVVLSYVTAKLLPWKVIGGIFAAFPAVMVVAVMMVGMKKGSKEAAKTAQGSVYGMIGGFICVLTVLFSLQFTQNWWGSFIFGLITWFASSLFLVYMRDHKKENRASNIKLEH
;
A
#
# COMPACT_ATOMS: atom_id res chain seq x y z
N MET A 1 5.22 -3.80 -20.29
CA MET A 1 4.03 -3.68 -19.42
C MET A 1 2.80 -3.90 -20.28
N ASP A 2 1.90 -4.82 -19.91
CA ASP A 2 0.73 -5.19 -20.72
C ASP A 2 -0.31 -4.05 -20.67
N ARG A 3 -0.83 -3.59 -21.81
CA ARG A 3 -1.77 -2.46 -21.89
C ARG A 3 -3.03 -2.70 -21.05
N ARG A 4 -3.42 -3.96 -20.89
CA ARG A 4 -4.55 -4.39 -20.06
C ARG A 4 -4.29 -4.16 -18.57
N ASP A 5 -3.05 -4.33 -18.10
CA ASP A 5 -2.69 -4.12 -16.68
C ASP A 5 -2.90 -2.66 -16.27
N LEU A 6 -2.42 -1.74 -17.11
CA LEU A 6 -2.63 -0.31 -16.96
C LEU A 6 -4.12 0.05 -16.96
N PHE A 7 -4.89 -0.50 -17.91
CA PHE A 7 -6.32 -0.24 -18.00
C PHE A 7 -7.07 -0.72 -16.75
N PHE A 8 -6.80 -1.93 -16.25
CA PHE A 8 -7.44 -2.42 -15.04
C PHE A 8 -7.02 -1.64 -13.79
N ARG A 9 -5.74 -1.27 -13.65
CA ARG A 9 -5.26 -0.42 -12.55
C ARG A 9 -5.93 0.95 -12.57
N PHE A 10 -6.08 1.53 -13.75
CA PHE A 10 -6.78 2.80 -13.93
C PHE A 10 -8.27 2.66 -13.63
N LEU A 11 -8.93 1.61 -14.11
CA LEU A 11 -10.36 1.40 -13.93
C LEU A 11 -10.70 1.18 -12.45
N PHE A 12 -10.04 0.24 -11.78
CA PHE A 12 -10.28 -0.05 -10.36
C PHE A 12 -9.80 1.09 -9.45
N GLY A 13 -8.69 1.75 -9.80
CA GLY A 13 -8.18 2.90 -9.04
C GLY A 13 -9.11 4.12 -9.17
N GLY A 14 -9.43 4.50 -10.40
CA GLY A 14 -10.34 5.61 -10.69
C GLY A 14 -11.74 5.36 -10.13
N SER A 15 -12.28 4.14 -10.26
CA SER A 15 -13.58 3.80 -9.67
C SER A 15 -13.55 3.90 -8.15
N ALA A 16 -12.49 3.45 -7.48
CA ALA A 16 -12.36 3.56 -6.03
C ALA A 16 -12.33 5.03 -5.56
N VAL A 17 -11.64 5.91 -6.30
CA VAL A 17 -11.60 7.36 -6.01
C VAL A 17 -12.97 8.02 -6.23
N VAL A 18 -13.67 7.67 -7.31
CA VAL A 18 -15.02 8.21 -7.55
C VAL A 18 -15.99 7.68 -6.49
N LEU A 19 -15.93 6.39 -6.16
CA LEU A 19 -16.74 5.78 -5.11
C LEU A 19 -16.47 6.39 -3.74
N SER A 20 -15.22 6.70 -3.39
CA SER A 20 -14.89 7.34 -2.11
C SER A 20 -15.51 8.73 -2.00
N TYR A 21 -15.49 9.50 -3.09
CA TYR A 21 -16.12 10.82 -3.14
C TYR A 21 -17.64 10.74 -3.08
N VAL A 22 -18.23 9.86 -3.88
CA VAL A 22 -19.68 9.64 -3.94
C VAL A 22 -20.22 9.15 -2.60
N THR A 23 -19.57 8.17 -1.97
CA THR A 23 -19.96 7.68 -0.64
C THR A 23 -19.78 8.73 0.44
N ALA A 24 -18.71 9.54 0.39
CA ALA A 24 -18.52 10.65 1.33
C ALA A 24 -19.58 11.77 1.21
N LYS A 25 -20.14 11.97 0.01
CA LYS A 25 -21.16 13.01 -0.28
C LYS A 25 -22.60 12.53 -0.08
N LEU A 26 -22.89 11.28 -0.44
CA LEU A 26 -24.26 10.73 -0.42
C LEU A 26 -24.61 10.03 0.89
N LEU A 27 -23.62 9.48 1.62
CA LEU A 27 -23.87 8.80 2.89
C LEU A 27 -23.53 9.73 4.06
N PRO A 28 -24.33 9.73 5.14
CA PRO A 28 -24.03 10.50 6.34
C PRO A 28 -22.75 10.01 7.04
N TRP A 29 -22.27 8.81 6.72
CA TRP A 29 -21.11 8.19 7.33
C TRP A 29 -19.85 8.46 6.52
N LYS A 30 -19.24 9.64 6.74
CA LYS A 30 -17.98 10.08 6.08
C LYS A 30 -16.83 9.05 6.17
N VAL A 31 -16.84 8.22 7.21
CA VAL A 31 -15.85 7.16 7.44
C VAL A 31 -15.84 6.14 6.30
N ILE A 32 -17.01 5.85 5.71
CA ILE A 32 -17.14 4.90 4.59
C ILE A 32 -16.36 5.41 3.38
N GLY A 33 -16.42 6.71 3.08
CA GLY A 33 -15.64 7.33 2.02
C GLY A 33 -14.13 7.15 2.22
N GLY A 34 -13.65 7.30 3.45
CA GLY A 34 -12.24 7.06 3.79
C GLY A 34 -11.80 5.61 3.54
N ILE A 35 -12.64 4.63 3.87
CA ILE A 35 -12.36 3.21 3.63
C ILE A 35 -12.25 2.92 2.13
N PHE A 36 -13.16 3.47 1.31
CA PHE A 36 -13.07 3.34 -0.15
C PHE A 36 -11.87 4.08 -0.75
N ALA A 37 -11.43 5.18 -0.15
CA ALA A 37 -10.22 5.88 -0.57
C ALA A 37 -8.94 5.05 -0.31
N ALA A 38 -8.94 4.22 0.73
CA ALA A 38 -7.85 3.29 1.04
C ALA A 38 -7.95 1.94 0.29
N PHE A 39 -8.93 1.78 -0.61
CA PHE A 39 -9.18 0.53 -1.29
C PHE A 39 -7.97 0.09 -2.15
N PRO A 40 -7.47 -1.15 -1.98
CA PRO A 40 -6.23 -1.58 -2.61
C PRO A 40 -6.44 -2.11 -4.03
N ALA A 41 -7.02 -1.28 -4.89
CA ALA A 41 -7.28 -1.59 -6.30
C ALA A 41 -6.03 -2.14 -7.02
N VAL A 42 -4.88 -1.52 -6.80
CA VAL A 42 -3.61 -1.88 -7.43
C VAL A 42 -3.15 -3.28 -7.02
N MET A 43 -3.39 -3.68 -5.77
CA MET A 43 -3.07 -5.01 -5.26
C MET A 43 -3.97 -6.07 -5.90
N VAL A 44 -5.30 -5.83 -5.94
CA VAL A 44 -6.27 -6.79 -6.50
C VAL A 44 -5.95 -7.10 -7.95
N VAL A 45 -5.70 -6.08 -8.77
CA VAL A 45 -5.33 -6.25 -10.18
C VAL A 45 -4.01 -7.02 -10.31
N ALA A 46 -3.00 -6.67 -9.52
CA ALA A 46 -1.70 -7.33 -9.57
C ALA A 46 -1.78 -8.82 -9.19
N VAL A 47 -2.51 -9.15 -8.12
CA VAL A 47 -2.71 -10.54 -7.66
C VAL A 47 -3.53 -11.33 -8.68
N MET A 48 -4.59 -10.75 -9.24
CA MET A 48 -5.38 -11.39 -10.30
C MET A 48 -4.53 -11.69 -11.53
N MET A 49 -3.79 -10.70 -12.02
CA MET A 49 -2.94 -10.86 -13.21
C MET A 49 -1.81 -11.88 -13.01
N VAL A 50 -1.13 -11.82 -11.86
CA VAL A 50 -0.07 -12.78 -11.52
C VAL A 50 -0.66 -14.17 -11.30
N GLY A 51 -1.83 -14.28 -10.65
CA GLY A 51 -2.53 -15.54 -10.46
C GLY A 51 -2.90 -16.21 -11.78
N MET A 52 -3.43 -15.44 -12.74
CA MET A 52 -3.77 -15.96 -14.07
C MET A 52 -2.55 -16.38 -14.88
N LYS A 53 -1.41 -15.68 -14.77
CA LYS A 53 -0.22 -15.94 -15.60
C LYS A 53 0.79 -16.92 -14.98
N LYS A 54 0.95 -16.91 -13.66
CA LYS A 54 2.01 -17.60 -12.93
C LYS A 54 1.49 -18.51 -11.81
N GLY A 55 0.17 -18.54 -11.59
CA GLY A 55 -0.46 -19.38 -10.57
C GLY A 55 -0.43 -18.80 -9.16
N SER A 56 -1.04 -19.55 -8.23
CA SER A 56 -1.34 -19.09 -6.87
C SER A 56 -0.11 -18.78 -6.01
N LYS A 57 1.00 -19.52 -6.16
CA LYS A 57 2.24 -19.28 -5.38
C LYS A 57 2.85 -17.90 -5.64
N GLU A 58 2.94 -17.50 -6.91
CA GLU A 58 3.49 -16.18 -7.26
C GLU A 58 2.49 -15.06 -6.91
N ALA A 59 1.19 -15.31 -7.04
CA ALA A 59 0.16 -14.36 -6.62
C ALA A 59 0.19 -14.09 -5.12
N ALA A 60 0.41 -15.13 -4.30
CA ALA A 60 0.59 -15.00 -2.86
C ALA A 60 1.82 -14.16 -2.51
N LYS A 61 2.93 -14.34 -3.23
CA LYS A 61 4.15 -13.52 -3.05
C LYS A 61 3.90 -12.06 -3.40
N THR A 62 3.13 -11.77 -4.45
CA THR A 62 2.69 -10.41 -4.80
C THR A 62 1.79 -9.81 -3.73
N ALA A 63 0.85 -10.58 -3.18
CA ALA A 63 -0.01 -10.15 -2.08
C ALA A 63 0.82 -9.84 -0.82
N GLN A 64 1.78 -10.70 -0.46
CA GLN A 64 2.67 -10.47 0.67
C GLN A 64 3.48 -9.18 0.52
N GLY A 65 4.04 -8.93 -0.67
CA GLY A 65 4.71 -7.65 -0.96
C GLY A 65 3.82 -6.43 -0.71
N SER A 66 2.54 -6.54 -1.03
CA SER A 66 1.55 -5.47 -0.83
C SER A 66 1.21 -5.25 0.64
N VAL A 67 1.18 -6.30 1.47
CA VAL A 67 0.96 -6.18 2.93
C VAL A 67 2.03 -5.29 3.58
N TYR A 68 3.29 -5.46 3.22
CA TYR A 68 4.37 -4.61 3.75
C TYR A 68 4.20 -3.14 3.33
N GLY A 69 3.79 -2.90 2.08
CA GLY A 69 3.47 -1.55 1.60
C GLY A 69 2.31 -0.91 2.37
N MET A 70 1.27 -1.70 2.70
CA MET A 70 0.14 -1.23 3.51
C MET A 70 0.53 -0.92 4.95
N ILE A 71 1.42 -1.71 5.57
CA ILE A 71 1.94 -1.40 6.91
C ILE A 71 2.70 -0.06 6.90
N GLY A 72 3.53 0.18 5.88
CA GLY A 72 4.18 1.48 5.70
C GLY A 72 3.17 2.62 5.48
N GLY A 73 2.12 2.37 4.71
CA GLY A 73 1.00 3.30 4.53
C GLY A 73 0.24 3.60 5.83
N PHE A 74 0.02 2.59 6.67
CA PHE A 74 -0.62 2.75 7.97
C PHE A 74 0.20 3.64 8.90
N ILE A 75 1.52 3.40 8.99
CA ILE A 75 2.44 4.25 9.76
C ILE A 75 2.39 5.69 9.24
N CYS A 76 2.42 5.89 7.93
CA CYS A 76 2.27 7.22 7.32
C CYS A 76 0.98 7.92 7.75
N VAL A 77 -0.17 7.26 7.60
CA VAL A 77 -1.47 7.85 7.96
C VAL A 77 -1.52 8.21 9.44
N LEU A 78 -0.97 7.37 10.32
CA LEU A 78 -0.85 7.68 11.75
C LEU A 78 0.04 8.89 12.01
N THR A 79 1.20 8.98 11.36
CA THR A 79 2.10 10.13 11.49
C THR A 79 1.45 11.41 10.99
N VAL A 80 0.74 11.37 9.85
CA VAL A 80 -0.01 12.53 9.32
C VAL A 80 -1.11 12.94 10.29
N LEU A 81 -1.89 12.00 10.80
CA LEU A 81 -2.95 12.28 11.78
C LEU A 81 -2.37 12.94 13.03
N PHE A 82 -1.30 12.38 13.59
CA PHE A 82 -0.66 12.91 14.80
C PHE A 82 -0.05 14.30 14.56
N SER A 83 0.65 14.49 13.43
CA SER A 83 1.22 15.77 13.03
C SER A 83 0.14 16.84 12.81
N LEU A 84 -0.98 16.46 12.18
CA LEU A 84 -2.07 17.40 11.92
C LEU A 84 -2.76 17.84 13.21
N GLN A 85 -2.90 16.94 14.19
CA GLN A 85 -3.41 17.30 15.52
C GLN A 85 -2.48 18.28 16.25
N PHE A 86 -1.17 18.14 16.10
CA PHE A 86 -0.19 18.94 16.84
C PHE A 86 0.16 20.28 16.17
N THR A 87 0.27 20.32 14.84
CA THR A 87 0.80 21.47 14.09
C THR A 87 -0.30 22.35 13.46
N GLN A 88 -1.55 21.87 13.34
CA GLN A 88 -2.69 22.57 12.71
C GLN A 88 -2.43 23.10 11.27
N ASN A 89 -1.28 22.76 10.67
CA ASN A 89 -0.85 23.27 9.37
C ASN A 89 -0.90 22.14 8.32
N TRP A 90 -2.01 22.09 7.58
CA TRP A 90 -2.35 21.01 6.65
C TRP A 90 -1.28 20.72 5.58
N TRP A 91 -0.58 21.76 5.10
CA TRP A 91 0.44 21.63 4.04
C TRP A 91 1.72 20.95 4.53
N GLY A 92 2.14 21.29 5.76
CA GLY A 92 3.34 20.72 6.38
C GLY A 92 3.16 19.24 6.69
N SER A 93 2.02 18.86 7.27
CA SER A 93 1.71 17.47 7.62
C SER A 93 1.62 16.55 6.39
N PHE A 94 1.14 17.05 5.25
CA PHE A 94 1.09 16.27 4.02
C PHE A 94 2.49 15.95 3.48
N ILE A 95 3.38 16.95 3.39
CA ILE A 95 4.76 16.76 2.92
C ILE A 95 5.54 15.86 3.87
N PHE A 96 5.43 16.08 5.18
CA PHE A 96 6.08 15.24 6.18
C PHE A 96 5.58 13.79 6.11
N GLY A 97 4.27 13.59 5.97
CA GLY A 97 3.67 12.28 5.76
C GLY A 97 4.20 11.56 4.53
N LEU A 98 4.33 12.26 3.40
CA LEU A 98 4.85 11.68 2.16
C LEU A 98 6.32 11.24 2.31
N ILE A 99 7.14 12.07 2.97
CA ILE A 99 8.55 11.76 3.25
C ILE A 99 8.65 10.59 4.21
N THR A 100 7.87 10.59 5.30
CA THR A 100 7.81 9.48 6.26
C THR A 100 7.34 8.19 5.59
N TRP A 101 6.31 8.24 4.75
CA TRP A 101 5.84 7.07 3.99
C TRP A 101 6.94 6.47 3.13
N PHE A 102 7.64 7.33 2.39
CA PHE A 102 8.71 6.91 1.49
C PHE A 102 9.88 6.32 2.29
N ALA A 103 10.28 6.97 3.38
CA ALA A 103 11.32 6.49 4.29
C ALA A 103 10.93 5.17 4.96
N SER A 104 9.71 5.05 5.48
CA SER A 104 9.20 3.82 6.12
C SER A 104 9.06 2.68 5.13
N SER A 105 8.57 2.93 3.92
CA SER A 105 8.46 1.91 2.88
C SER A 105 9.84 1.41 2.45
N LEU A 106 10.81 2.30 2.28
CA LEU A 106 12.20 1.92 1.99
C LEU A 106 12.83 1.15 3.15
N PHE A 107 12.64 1.60 4.38
CA PHE A 107 13.19 0.97 5.58
C PHE A 107 12.64 -0.45 5.80
N LEU A 108 11.33 -0.66 5.60
CA LEU A 108 10.70 -1.99 5.72
C LEU A 108 11.19 -2.95 4.63
N VAL A 109 11.39 -2.47 3.41
CA VAL A 109 11.95 -3.28 2.31
C VAL A 109 13.42 -3.60 2.58
N TYR A 110 14.19 -2.63 3.06
CA TYR A 110 15.60 -2.78 3.41
C TYR A 110 15.81 -3.76 4.57
N MET A 111 15.05 -3.64 5.66
CA MET A 111 15.07 -4.58 6.78
C MET A 111 14.75 -6.01 6.34
N ARG A 112 13.82 -6.17 5.40
CA ARG A 112 13.45 -7.49 4.88
C ARG A 112 14.59 -8.12 4.09
N ASP A 113 15.26 -7.37 3.22
CA ASP A 113 16.39 -7.89 2.44
C ASP A 113 17.54 -8.29 3.37
N HIS A 114 17.85 -7.47 4.39
CA HIS A 114 18.82 -7.82 5.42
C HIS A 114 18.45 -9.05 6.24
N LYS A 115 17.17 -9.23 6.60
CA LYS A 115 16.71 -10.41 7.37
C LYS A 115 16.72 -11.69 6.53
N LYS A 116 16.51 -11.57 5.22
CA LYS A 116 16.56 -12.69 4.27
C LYS A 116 17.99 -13.14 4.01
N GLU A 117 18.92 -12.21 3.92
CA GLU A 117 20.36 -12.45 3.80
C GLU A 117 20.95 -13.08 5.08
N ASN A 118 20.59 -12.58 6.26
CA ASN A 118 21.02 -13.16 7.54
C ASN A 118 20.50 -14.59 7.76
N ARG A 119 19.29 -14.91 7.30
CA ARG A 119 18.74 -16.26 7.40
C ARG A 119 19.41 -17.24 6.43
N ALA A 120 19.78 -16.77 5.24
CA ALA A 120 20.48 -17.57 4.24
C ALA A 120 21.94 -17.86 4.64
N SER A 121 22.62 -16.92 5.32
CA SER A 121 23.97 -17.16 5.84
C SER A 121 23.98 -18.13 7.02
N ASN A 122 22.97 -18.05 7.91
CA ASN A 122 22.87 -18.96 9.06
C ASN A 122 22.64 -20.43 8.63
N ILE A 123 21.79 -20.68 7.63
CA ILE A 123 21.56 -22.03 7.10
C ILE A 123 22.81 -22.60 6.39
N LYS A 124 23.67 -21.74 5.84
CA LYS A 124 24.92 -22.14 5.19
C LYS A 124 26.07 -22.40 6.17
N LEU A 125 25.91 -22.01 7.45
CA LEU A 125 26.88 -22.26 8.52
C LEU A 125 26.57 -23.54 9.32
N GLU A 126 25.35 -24.08 9.19
CA GLU A 126 24.92 -25.35 9.81
C GLU A 126 25.08 -26.58 8.89
N HIS A 127 25.62 -26.40 7.68
CA HIS A 127 25.96 -27.47 6.72
C HIS A 127 27.43 -27.38 6.33
#